data_AF-A0A1V5APE7-F1
#
_entry.id   AF-A0A1V5APE7-F1
#
_cell.length_a   1.000
_cell.length_b   1.000
_cell.length_c   1.000
_cell.angle_alpha   90.00
_cell.angle_beta   90.00
_cell.angle_gamma   90.00
#
_symmetry.space_group_name_H-M   'P 1'
#
loop_
_entity.id
_entity.type
_entity.pdbx_description
1 polymer ?
#
loop_
_entity_poly.entity_id
_entity_poly.type
_entity_poly.pdbx_seq_one_letter_code
_entity_poly.pdbx_strand_id
1 'polypeptide(L)'
;MYTQIEQALERLDSSSKQSQEKIKAILKRYAAGEMGIDEAYYDLLESGLIPMPQRCGMSAKVPSTAKDEVRLKEKIKKALSV
;
A
#
# COMPACT_ATOMS: atom_id res chain seq x y z
N MET A 1 5.60 -5.41 4.32
CA MET A 1 5.19 -4.48 3.24
C MET A 1 3.68 -4.36 3.19
N TYR A 2 2.94 -5.47 3.02
CA TYR A 2 1.46 -5.51 3.06
C TYR A 2 0.83 -4.72 4.21
N THR A 3 1.24 -4.96 5.45
CA THR A 3 0.70 -4.25 6.62
C THR A 3 0.89 -2.74 6.55
N GLN A 4 1.97 -2.24 5.96
CA GLN A 4 2.20 -0.79 5.82
C GLN A 4 1.28 -0.19 4.76
N ILE A 5 1.01 -0.93 3.68
CA ILE A 5 0.05 -0.54 2.65
C ILE A 5 -1.38 -0.57 3.20
N GLU A 6 -1.73 -1.57 4.01
CA GLU A 6 -3.01 -1.61 4.71
C GLU A 6 -3.15 -0.43 5.67
N GLN A 7 -2.12 -0.11 6.45
CA GLN A 7 -2.13 1.07 7.32
C GLN A 7 -2.27 2.38 6.54
N ALA A 8 -1.69 2.49 5.34
CA ALA A 8 -1.89 3.64 4.47
C ALA A 8 -3.35 3.76 4.02
N LEU A 9 -3.99 2.62 3.74
CA LEU A 9 -5.41 2.54 3.39
C LEU A 9 -6.31 2.93 4.56
N GLU A 10 -6.01 2.48 5.77
CA GLU A 10 -6.77 2.82 6.99
C GLU A 10 -6.61 4.29 7.38
N ARG A 11 -5.42 4.87 7.13
CA ARG A 11 -5.14 6.28 7.39
C ARG A 11 -5.58 7.19 6.25
N LEU A 12 -6.13 6.65 5.16
CA LEU A 12 -6.56 7.42 4.00
C LEU A 12 -7.48 8.55 4.43
N ASP A 13 -8.58 8.24 5.12
CA ASP A 13 -9.58 9.24 5.55
C ASP A 13 -9.02 10.28 6.55
N SER A 14 -7.96 9.93 7.29
CA SER A 14 -7.30 10.82 8.25
C SER A 14 -6.15 11.64 7.64
N SER A 15 -5.75 11.35 6.40
CA SER A 15 -4.65 12.03 5.71
C SER A 15 -5.13 13.29 4.98
N SER A 16 -4.23 14.23 4.70
CA SER A 16 -4.55 15.43 3.90
C SER A 16 -5.05 15.06 2.51
N LYS A 17 -5.89 15.90 1.89
CA LYS A 17 -6.46 15.65 0.54
C LYS A 17 -5.40 15.30 -0.52
N GLN A 18 -4.29 16.02 -0.52
CA GLN A 18 -3.17 15.74 -1.44
C GLN A 18 -2.57 14.35 -1.21
N SER A 19 -2.38 13.96 0.06
CA SER A 19 -1.89 12.64 0.43
C SER A 19 -2.90 11.55 0.07
N GLN A 20 -4.20 11.78 0.32
CA GLN A 20 -5.27 10.90 -0.09
C GLN A 20 -5.22 10.62 -1.59
N GLU A 21 -5.18 11.67 -2.43
CA GLU A 21 -5.13 11.51 -3.89
C GLU A 21 -3.92 10.70 -4.34
N LYS A 22 -2.74 10.94 -3.76
CA LYS A 22 -1.53 10.16 -4.07
C LYS A 22 -1.64 8.70 -3.64
N ILE A 23 -2.12 8.43 -2.41
CA ILE A 23 -2.34 7.06 -1.92
C ILE A 23 -3.32 6.34 -2.86
N LYS A 24 -4.44 6.97 -3.21
CA LYS A 24 -5.43 6.40 -4.13
C LYS A 24 -4.81 6.09 -5.50
N ALA A 25 -4.02 7.02 -6.06
CA ALA A 25 -3.38 6.84 -7.36
C ALA A 25 -2.41 5.65 -7.37
N ILE A 26 -1.54 5.56 -6.37
CA ILE A 26 -0.57 4.46 -6.24
C ILE A 26 -1.33 3.14 -6.04
N LEU A 27 -2.21 3.06 -5.03
CA LEU A 27 -2.93 1.82 -4.74
C LEU A 27 -3.84 1.36 -5.88
N LYS A 28 -4.40 2.28 -6.67
CA LYS A 28 -5.18 1.95 -7.87
C LYS A 28 -4.32 1.27 -8.94
N ARG A 29 -3.12 1.79 -9.23
CA ARG A 29 -2.18 1.16 -10.19
C ARG A 29 -1.76 -0.24 -9.74
N TYR A 30 -1.49 -0.39 -8.45
CA TYR A 30 -1.19 -1.69 -7.85
C TYR A 30 -2.36 -2.67 -7.98
N ALA A 31 -3.59 -2.23 -7.67
CA ALA A 31 -4.79 -3.05 -7.80
C ALA A 31 -5.16 -3.40 -9.26
N ALA A 32 -4.76 -2.55 -10.21
CA ALA A 32 -4.86 -2.81 -11.65
C ALA A 32 -3.79 -3.80 -12.16
N GLY A 33 -2.76 -4.08 -11.36
CA GLY A 33 -1.63 -4.92 -11.78
C GLY A 33 -0.63 -4.18 -12.67
N GLU A 34 -0.68 -2.85 -12.73
CA GLU A 34 0.29 -2.02 -13.46
C GLU A 34 1.66 -1.98 -12.76
N MET A 35 1.71 -2.29 -11.47
CA MET A 35 2.94 -2.35 -10.69
C MET A 35 2.87 -3.39 -9.58
N GLY A 36 4.04 -3.86 -9.14
CA GLY A 36 4.21 -4.82 -8.06
C GLY A 36 3.99 -4.23 -6.67
N ILE A 37 3.91 -5.11 -5.66
CA ILE A 37 3.79 -4.71 -4.26
C ILE A 37 5.02 -3.93 -3.78
N ASP A 38 6.20 -4.30 -4.26
CA ASP A 38 7.45 -3.62 -3.93
C ASP A 38 7.46 -2.19 -4.48
N GLU A 39 7.09 -2.01 -5.75
CA GLU A 39 6.98 -0.69 -6.38
C GLU A 39 5.97 0.19 -5.65
N ALA A 40 4.77 -0.34 -5.37
CA ALA A 40 3.75 0.37 -4.60
C ALA A 40 4.24 0.77 -3.21
N TYR A 41 5.01 -0.12 -2.56
CA TYR A 41 5.59 0.14 -1.25
C TYR A 41 6.62 1.28 -1.29
N TYR A 42 7.55 1.25 -2.25
CA TYR A 42 8.56 2.29 -2.39
C TYR A 42 7.95 3.62 -2.82
N ASP A 43 6.99 3.65 -3.74
CA ASP A 43 6.28 4.87 -4.14
C ASP A 43 5.60 5.56 -2.95
N LEU A 44 4.93 4.78 -2.09
CA LEU A 44 4.31 5.30 -0.87
C LEU A 44 5.37 5.80 0.12
N LEU A 45 6.50 5.12 0.22
CA LEU A 45 7.62 5.46 1.12
C LEU A 45 8.29 6.77 0.68
N GLU A 46 8.66 6.87 -0.59
CA GLU A 46 9.28 8.07 -1.19
C GLU A 46 8.34 9.27 -1.15
N SER A 47 7.04 9.03 -1.30
CA SER A 47 6.02 10.07 -1.17
C SER A 47 5.74 10.47 0.29
N GLY A 48 6.37 9.83 1.29
CA GLY A 48 6.14 10.08 2.71
C GLY A 48 4.75 9.70 3.20
N LEU A 49 4.04 8.86 2.45
CA LEU A 49 2.66 8.42 2.73
C LEU A 49 2.62 7.26 3.73
N ILE A 50 3.70 6.49 3.80
CA ILE A 50 3.95 5.52 4.86
C ILE A 50 5.20 5.93 5.63
N PRO A 51 5.23 5.71 6.96
CA PRO A 51 6.40 6.01 7.76
C PRO A 51 7.56 5.11 7.35
N MET A 52 8.76 5.69 7.30
CA MET A 52 9.96 4.91 7.07
C MET A 52 10.17 3.95 8.24
N PRO A 53 10.37 2.64 7.99
CA PRO A 53 10.54 1.68 9.07
C PRO A 53 11.81 2.00 9.87
N GLN A 54 11.64 2.49 11.11
CA GLN A 54 12.76 2.88 11.99
C GLN A 54 13.62 1.71 12.48
N ARG A 55 13.19 0.47 12.24
CA ARG A 55 13.97 -0.73 12.54
C ARG A 55 14.28 -1.45 11.24
N CYS A 56 15.56 -1.46 10.86
CA CYS A 56 16.20 -2.51 10.04
C CYS A 56 16.19 -3.87 10.76
N GLY A 57 15.12 -4.19 11.50
CA GLY A 57 14.83 -5.55 11.92
C GLY A 57 14.25 -6.22 10.70
N MET A 58 15.13 -6.83 9.92
CA MET A 58 14.90 -7.71 8.78
C MET A 58 13.65 -8.56 9.08
N SER A 59 12.48 -8.02 8.75
CA SER A 59 11.21 -8.69 9.01
C SER A 59 11.23 -9.83 8.03
N ALA A 60 11.43 -11.04 8.56
CA ALA A 60 11.47 -12.27 7.83
C ALA A 60 10.48 -12.17 6.69
N LYS A 61 10.96 -12.32 5.44
CA LYS A 61 10.13 -12.39 4.24
C LYS A 61 9.01 -13.35 4.56
N VAL A 62 7.85 -12.83 4.99
CA VAL A 62 6.63 -13.63 5.06
C VAL A 62 6.42 -13.97 3.59
N PRO A 63 6.50 -15.24 3.19
CA PRO A 63 6.34 -15.63 1.81
C PRO A 63 4.95 -15.14 1.42
N SER A 64 4.92 -14.04 0.68
CA SER A 64 3.70 -13.36 0.31
C SER A 64 3.03 -14.30 -0.67
N THR A 65 1.99 -15.01 -0.22
CA THR A 65 1.33 -15.96 -1.09
C THR A 65 0.47 -15.18 -2.07
N ALA A 66 0.26 -15.72 -3.28
CA ALA A 66 -0.64 -15.09 -4.26
C ALA A 66 -2.04 -14.80 -3.68
N LYS A 67 -2.46 -15.54 -2.65
CA LYS A 67 -3.72 -15.29 -1.91
C LYS A 67 -3.70 -13.97 -1.13
N ASP A 68 -2.59 -13.64 -0.47
CA ASP A 68 -2.46 -12.37 0.28
C ASP A 68 -2.46 -11.17 -0.66
N GLU A 69 -1.83 -11.32 -1.82
CA GLU A 69 -1.83 -10.30 -2.88
C GLU A 69 -3.25 -10.03 -3.39
N VAL A 70 -3.98 -11.08 -3.76
CA VAL A 70 -5.37 -10.97 -4.22
C VAL A 70 -6.25 -10.33 -3.14
N ARG A 71 -6.11 -10.76 -1.88
CA ARG A 71 -6.89 -10.21 -0.76
C ARG A 71 -6.61 -8.71 -0.57
N LEU A 72 -5.36 -8.28 -0.69
CA LEU A 72 -5.01 -6.86 -0.59
C LEU A 72 -5.60 -6.07 -1.76
N LYS A 73 -5.47 -6.58 -2.99
CA LYS A 73 -6.04 -5.93 -4.19
C LYS A 73 -7.56 -5.79 -4.09
N GLU A 74 -8.25 -6.80 -3.60
CA GLU A 74 -9.71 -6.72 -3.35
C GLU A 74 -10.07 -5.69 -2.27
N LYS A 75 -9.32 -5.64 -1.16
CA LYS A 75 -9.51 -4.60 -0.13
C LYS A 75 -9.36 -3.20 -0.70
N ILE A 76 -8.33 -2.99 -1.52
CA ILE A 76 -8.08 -1.70 -2.17
C ILE A 76 -9.22 -1.34 -3.12
N LYS A 77 -9.66 -2.27 -3.97
CA LYS A 77 -10.79 -2.04 -4.89
C LYS A 77 -12.07 -1.66 -4.14
N LYS A 78 -12.37 -2.36 -3.03
CA LYS A 78 -13.52 -2.03 -2.16
C LYS A 78 -13.38 -0.65 -1.50
N ALA A 79 -12.22 -0.33 -0.94
CA ALA A 79 -11.99 0.94 -0.27
C ALA A 79 -12.00 2.13 -1.25
N LEU A 80 -11.51 1.93 -2.47
CA LEU A 80 -11.46 2.95 -3.50
C LEU A 80 -12.74 3.01 -4.36
N SER A 81 -13.65 2.04 -4.20
CA SER A 81 -14.85 1.87 -5.03
C SER A 81 -14.53 1.88 -6.53
N VAL A 82 -13.50 1.13 -6.94
CA VAL A 82 -13.02 0.99 -8.34
C VAL A 82 -13.05 -0.46 -8.80
#